data_AF-A0A9X9I6F9-F1
#
_entry.id   AF-A0A9X9I6F9-F1
#
_cell.length_a   1.000
_cell.length_b   1.000
_cell.length_c   1.000
_cell.angle_alpha   90.00
_cell.angle_beta   90.00
_cell.angle_gamma   90.00
#
_symmetry.space_group_name_H-M   'P 1'
#
loop_
_entity.id
_entity.type
_entity.pdbx_description
1 polymer ?
#
loop_
_entity_poly.entity_id
_entity_poly.type
_entity_poly.pdbx_seq_one_letter_code
_entity_poly.pdbx_strand_id
1 'polypeptide(L)'
;MGNLIEKQQHDGEIQHYRYNADNQLTEAEIHKPGESPVQYRYRYDPMGRRIAKVHPDGNEIQYLWDGSRLLQEYRKDRTYTYVYTEDRNYELLAQITTYNGTDKAREILYYHNDQIGIPREMTDGKAILFGAVTIAAGVN
;
A
#
# COMPACT_ATOMS: atom_id res chain seq x y z
N MET A 1 -3.25 9.03 -26.80
CA MET A 1 -2.76 7.90 -26.00
C MET A 1 -3.93 7.41 -25.15
N GLY A 2 -4.15 6.09 -25.07
CA GLY A 2 -5.31 5.50 -24.39
C GLY A 2 -4.89 4.70 -23.17
N ASN A 3 -5.58 4.88 -22.04
CA ASN A 3 -5.38 4.05 -20.86
C ASN A 3 -5.96 2.67 -21.08
N LEU A 4 -5.37 1.66 -20.46
CA LEU A 4 -5.86 0.29 -20.49
C LEU A 4 -7.21 0.22 -19.75
N ILE A 5 -8.30 0.01 -20.47
CA ILE A 5 -9.66 -0.09 -19.89
C ILE A 5 -10.07 -1.53 -19.56
N GLU A 6 -9.39 -2.51 -20.14
CA GLU A 6 -9.66 -3.93 -19.94
C GLU A 6 -8.37 -4.75 -20.04
N LYS A 7 -8.23 -5.78 -19.20
CA LYS A 7 -7.15 -6.75 -19.29
C LYS A 7 -7.70 -8.16 -19.07
N GLN A 8 -7.38 -9.07 -19.97
CA GLN A 8 -7.66 -10.50 -19.81
C GLN A 8 -6.38 -11.26 -19.44
N GLN A 9 -6.49 -12.17 -18.47
CA GLN A 9 -5.42 -13.06 -18.02
C GLN A 9 -5.61 -14.47 -18.60
N HIS A 10 -4.55 -15.28 -18.60
CA HIS A 10 -4.55 -16.64 -19.17
C HIS A 10 -5.49 -17.62 -18.44
N ASP A 11 -5.82 -17.32 -17.19
CA ASP A 11 -6.74 -18.09 -16.35
C ASP A 11 -8.22 -17.70 -16.56
N GLY A 12 -8.50 -16.77 -17.48
CA GLY A 12 -9.84 -16.27 -17.76
C GLY A 12 -10.28 -15.13 -16.83
N GLU A 13 -9.42 -14.63 -15.94
CA GLU A 13 -9.69 -13.41 -15.19
C GLU A 13 -9.76 -12.19 -16.13
N ILE A 14 -10.81 -11.38 -15.99
CA ILE A 14 -11.00 -10.13 -16.73
C ILE A 14 -10.99 -8.97 -15.73
N GLN A 15 -10.19 -7.95 -16.00
CA GLN A 15 -10.11 -6.74 -15.18
C GLN A 15 -10.57 -5.53 -16.00
N HIS A 16 -11.55 -4.78 -15.50
CA HIS A 16 -11.98 -3.51 -16.08
C HIS A 16 -11.47 -2.33 -15.25
N TYR A 17 -11.05 -1.26 -15.92
CA TYR A 17 -10.44 -0.10 -15.27
C TYR A 17 -11.14 1.20 -15.66
N ARG A 18 -11.31 2.09 -14.68
CA ARG A 18 -11.81 3.45 -14.89
C ARG A 18 -10.79 4.48 -14.43
N TYR A 19 -10.69 5.57 -15.17
CA TYR A 19 -9.74 6.64 -14.91
C TYR A 19 -10.45 7.99 -14.83
N ASN A 20 -9.91 8.92 -14.04
CA ASN A 20 -10.34 10.32 -14.05
C ASN A 20 -9.69 11.12 -15.19
N ALA A 21 -9.99 12.42 -15.28
CA ALA A 21 -9.45 13.33 -16.29
C ALA A 21 -7.92 13.50 -16.22
N ASP A 22 -7.32 13.23 -15.06
CA ASP A 22 -5.87 13.27 -14.83
C ASP A 22 -5.18 11.93 -15.13
N ASN A 23 -5.89 10.99 -15.79
CA ASN A 23 -5.43 9.63 -16.10
C ASN A 23 -5.09 8.77 -14.88
N GLN A 24 -5.70 9.05 -13.72
CA GLN A 24 -5.50 8.27 -12.49
C GLN A 24 -6.56 7.18 -12.38
N LEU A 25 -6.14 5.95 -12.06
CA LEU A 25 -7.03 4.81 -11.90
C LEU A 25 -7.97 5.02 -10.71
N THR A 26 -9.26 5.25 -10.95
CA THR A 26 -10.25 5.48 -9.89
C THR A 26 -10.99 4.20 -9.49
N GLU A 27 -11.16 3.25 -10.41
CA GLU A 27 -11.84 1.98 -10.13
C GLU A 27 -11.19 0.81 -10.87
N ALA A 28 -11.09 -0.34 -10.21
CA ALA A 28 -10.72 -1.61 -10.82
C ALA A 28 -11.74 -2.68 -10.44
N GLU A 29 -12.33 -3.32 -11.44
CA GLU A 29 -13.32 -4.38 -11.27
C GLU A 29 -12.76 -5.69 -11.83
N ILE A 30 -12.68 -6.73 -10.99
CA ILE A 30 -12.07 -8.01 -11.32
C ILE A 30 -13.14 -9.07 -11.39
N HIS A 31 -13.22 -9.75 -12.52
CA HIS A 31 -14.11 -10.85 -12.82
C HIS A 31 -13.28 -12.13 -12.93
N LYS A 32 -13.41 -13.02 -11.95
CA LYS A 32 -12.82 -14.36 -12.01
C LYS A 32 -13.87 -15.39 -12.41
N PRO A 33 -13.53 -16.41 -13.20
CA PRO A 33 -14.47 -17.47 -13.55
C PRO A 33 -15.05 -18.15 -12.30
N GLY A 34 -16.38 -18.16 -12.17
CA GLY A 34 -17.08 -18.82 -11.06
C GLY A 34 -17.15 -18.02 -9.76
N GLU A 35 -16.62 -16.80 -9.72
CA GLU A 35 -16.69 -15.91 -8.56
C GLU A 35 -17.55 -14.68 -8.84
N SER A 36 -18.03 -14.04 -7.77
CA SER A 36 -18.68 -12.73 -7.91
C SER A 36 -17.64 -11.65 -8.25
N PRO A 37 -17.96 -10.67 -9.11
CA PRO A 37 -17.04 -9.58 -9.39
C PRO A 37 -16.67 -8.82 -8.12
N VAL A 38 -15.41 -8.40 -8.04
CA VAL A 38 -14.92 -7.58 -6.92
C VAL A 38 -14.45 -6.22 -7.43
N GLN A 39 -14.84 -5.16 -6.71
CA GLN A 39 -14.52 -3.79 -7.08
C GLN A 39 -13.63 -3.11 -6.04
N TYR A 40 -12.58 -2.45 -6.52
CA TYR A 40 -11.72 -1.55 -5.75
C TYR A 40 -11.93 -0.12 -6.22
N ARG A 41 -11.93 0.84 -5.29
CA ARG A 41 -11.99 2.27 -5.60
C ARG A 41 -10.79 3.01 -5.00
N TYR A 42 -10.31 4.01 -5.70
CA TYR A 42 -9.11 4.77 -5.33
C TYR A 42 -9.39 6.26 -5.35
N ARG A 43 -8.72 7.00 -4.46
CA ARG A 43 -8.75 8.47 -4.42
C ARG A 43 -7.33 9.01 -4.37
N TYR A 44 -7.15 10.19 -4.96
CA TYR A 44 -5.87 10.86 -5.09
C TYR A 44 -5.95 12.30 -4.60
N ASP A 45 -4.82 12.83 -4.17
CA ASP A 45 -4.67 14.27 -3.93
C ASP A 45 -4.27 15.02 -5.22
N PRO A 46 -4.21 16.37 -5.20
CA PRO A 46 -3.85 17.16 -6.39
C PRO A 46 -2.43 16.90 -6.92
N MET A 47 -1.53 16.32 -6.12
CA MET A 47 -0.18 15.92 -6.56
C MET A 47 -0.18 14.51 -7.16
N GLY A 48 -1.34 13.87 -7.25
CA GLY A 48 -1.54 12.55 -7.81
C GLY A 48 -1.11 11.39 -6.94
N ARG A 49 -0.89 11.63 -5.64
CA ARG A 49 -0.59 10.57 -4.68
C ARG A 49 -1.91 9.94 -4.24
N ARG A 50 -1.94 8.61 -4.14
CA ARG A 50 -3.11 7.89 -3.64
C ARG A 50 -3.32 8.22 -2.17
N ILE A 51 -4.51 8.70 -1.81
CA ILE A 51 -4.92 9.03 -0.43
C ILE A 51 -5.93 8.04 0.14
N ALA A 52 -6.58 7.23 -0.70
CA ALA A 52 -7.42 6.13 -0.22
C ALA A 52 -7.48 4.94 -1.20
N LYS A 53 -7.67 3.75 -0.62
CA LYS A 53 -8.06 2.52 -1.31
C LYS A 53 -9.24 1.89 -0.57
N VAL A 54 -10.35 1.71 -1.26
CA VAL A 54 -11.56 1.05 -0.75
C VAL A 54 -11.63 -0.35 -1.33
N HIS A 55 -11.74 -1.34 -0.46
CA HIS A 55 -11.88 -2.75 -0.77
C HIS A 55 -13.35 -3.12 -1.06
N PRO A 56 -13.61 -4.27 -1.70
CA PRO A 56 -14.97 -4.72 -2.02
C PRO A 56 -15.88 -4.86 -0.79
N ASP A 57 -15.30 -5.18 0.37
CA ASP A 57 -16.00 -5.31 1.65
C ASP A 57 -16.28 -3.96 2.34
N GLY A 58 -15.92 -2.84 1.69
CA GLY A 58 -16.07 -1.49 2.21
C GLY A 58 -14.96 -1.07 3.18
N ASN A 59 -14.00 -1.94 3.50
CA ASN A 59 -12.84 -1.54 4.30
C ASN A 59 -11.97 -0.56 3.50
N GLU A 60 -11.49 0.46 4.19
CA GLU A 60 -10.69 1.53 3.60
C GLU A 60 -9.29 1.56 4.20
N ILE A 61 -8.30 1.76 3.34
CA ILE A 61 -6.95 2.17 3.71
C ILE A 61 -6.82 3.64 3.34
N GLN A 62 -6.49 4.49 4.31
CA GLN A 62 -6.16 5.91 4.07
C GLN A 62 -4.64 6.10 4.14
N TYR A 63 -4.11 6.87 3.21
CA TYR A 63 -2.68 7.13 3.08
C TYR A 63 -2.39 8.59 3.43
N LEU A 64 -1.52 8.80 4.40
CA LEU A 64 -1.00 10.11 4.79
C LEU A 64 0.42 10.27 4.28
N TRP A 65 0.70 11.42 3.66
CA TRP A 65 1.98 11.71 3.03
C TRP A 65 2.70 12.88 3.72
N ASP A 66 4.01 12.75 3.89
CA ASP A 66 4.93 13.83 4.27
C ASP A 66 5.86 14.13 3.10
N GLY A 67 5.64 15.26 2.42
CA GLY A 67 6.22 15.50 1.11
C GLY A 67 5.94 14.30 0.18
N SER A 68 6.94 13.76 -0.50
CA SER A 68 6.77 12.57 -1.35
C SER A 68 6.85 11.23 -0.60
N ARG A 69 6.95 11.22 0.74
CA ARG A 69 7.07 10.00 1.55
C ARG A 69 5.71 9.57 2.08
N LEU A 70 5.46 8.27 2.08
CA LEU A 70 4.30 7.71 2.77
C LEU A 70 4.59 7.73 4.27
N LEU A 71 3.86 8.57 5.01
CA LEU A 71 4.04 8.72 6.45
C LEU A 71 3.24 7.64 7.20
N GLN A 72 1.97 7.48 6.86
CA GLN A 72 1.07 6.55 7.55
C GLN A 72 0.07 5.86 6.63
N GLU A 73 -0.31 4.64 7.00
CA GLU A 73 -1.50 3.96 6.52
C GLU A 73 -2.48 3.76 7.69
N TYR A 74 -3.67 4.34 7.59
CA TYR A 74 -4.76 4.04 8.51
C TYR A 74 -5.61 2.92 7.95
N ARG A 75 -5.75 1.85 8.71
CA ARG A 75 -6.65 0.72 8.44
C ARG A 75 -7.64 0.58 9.59
N LYS A 76 -8.67 -0.23 9.38
CA LYS A 76 -9.73 -0.47 10.37
C LYS A 76 -9.18 -0.92 11.73
N ASP A 77 -8.24 -1.85 11.74
CA ASP A 77 -7.74 -2.52 12.94
C ASP A 77 -6.37 -2.02 13.41
N ARG A 78 -5.65 -1.26 12.59
CA ARG A 78 -4.29 -0.80 12.89
C ARG A 78 -3.90 0.42 12.08
N THR A 79 -2.87 1.11 12.56
CA THR A 79 -2.16 2.17 11.83
C THR A 79 -0.71 1.76 11.65
N TYR A 80 -0.21 1.83 10.41
CA TYR A 80 1.21 1.69 10.12
C TYR A 80 1.84 3.08 10.03
N THR A 81 2.94 3.30 10.73
CA THR A 81 3.76 4.52 10.63
C THR A 81 5.13 4.17 10.12
N TYR A 82 5.60 4.86 9.09
CA TYR A 82 6.90 4.64 8.48
C TYR A 82 7.90 5.68 8.96
N VAL A 83 9.04 5.20 9.46
CA VAL A 83 10.15 6.03 9.92
C VAL A 83 11.27 5.92 8.90
N TYR A 84 11.80 7.06 8.51
CA TYR A 84 12.87 7.18 7.52
C TYR A 84 14.16 7.65 8.18
N THR A 85 15.30 7.34 7.57
CA THR A 85 16.60 7.88 7.99
C THR A 85 16.69 9.38 7.70
N GLU A 86 17.49 10.10 8.48
CA GLU A 86 17.69 11.55 8.31
C GLU A 86 18.63 11.89 7.15
N ASP A 87 19.60 11.01 6.88
CA ASP A 87 20.70 11.22 5.92
C ASP A 87 20.34 10.83 4.49
N ARG A 88 19.44 9.84 4.31
CA ARG A 88 18.97 9.37 3.01
C ARG A 88 17.47 9.50 2.94
N ASN A 89 17.04 10.58 2.30
CA ASN A 89 15.67 11.08 2.24
C ASN A 89 14.55 10.12 1.80
N TYR A 90 14.77 8.83 1.57
CA TYR A 90 13.76 7.83 1.24
C TYR A 90 14.06 6.43 1.81
N GLU A 91 15.14 6.27 2.57
CA GLU A 91 15.53 4.98 3.12
C GLU A 91 14.72 4.71 4.40
N LEU A 92 13.98 3.60 4.41
CA LEU A 92 13.15 3.18 5.53
C LEU A 92 14.02 2.66 6.68
N LEU A 93 13.79 3.17 7.88
CA LEU A 93 14.44 2.75 9.11
C LEU A 93 13.58 1.75 9.88
N ALA A 94 12.30 2.08 10.07
CA ALA A 94 11.39 1.26 10.84
C ALA A 94 9.93 1.41 10.40
N GLN A 95 9.13 0.41 10.70
CA GLN A 95 7.68 0.45 10.67
C GLN A 95 7.14 0.25 12.08
N ILE A 96 6.27 1.16 12.51
CA ILE A 96 5.56 1.06 13.79
C ILE A 96 4.11 0.70 13.49
N THR A 97 3.66 -0.45 13.97
CA THR A 97 2.26 -0.86 13.94
C THR A 97 1.62 -0.49 15.27
N THR A 98 0.59 0.35 15.24
CA THR A 98 -0.27 0.62 16.40
C THR A 98 -1.63 -0.03 16.15
N TYR A 99 -2.02 -0.97 17.00
CA TYR A 99 -3.32 -1.62 16.90
C TYR A 99 -4.42 -0.71 17.46
N ASN A 100 -5.55 -0.65 16.74
CA ASN A 100 -6.72 0.12 17.15
C ASN A 100 -7.51 -0.72 18.17
N GLY A 101 -7.89 -0.13 19.30
CA GLY A 101 -8.61 -0.82 20.37
C GLY A 101 -8.31 -0.26 21.75
N THR A 102 -8.84 -0.90 22.79
CA THR A 102 -8.58 -0.54 24.20
C THR A 102 -7.16 -0.88 24.62
N ASP A 103 -6.67 -2.06 24.22
CA ASP A 103 -5.28 -2.47 24.43
C ASP A 103 -4.45 -2.09 23.19
N LYS A 104 -4.02 -0.82 23.15
CA LYS A 104 -3.16 -0.28 22.07
C LYS A 104 -1.76 -0.90 22.11
N ALA A 105 -1.66 -2.15 21.71
CA ALA A 105 -0.39 -2.82 21.48
C ALA A 105 0.39 -2.08 20.38
N ARG A 106 1.71 -2.09 20.51
CA ARG A 106 2.64 -1.55 19.51
C ARG A 106 3.67 -2.59 19.16
N GLU A 107 3.93 -2.70 17.86
CA GLU A 107 4.98 -3.52 17.30
C GLU A 107 5.90 -2.62 16.48
N ILE A 108 7.21 -2.84 16.60
CA ILE A 108 8.22 -2.11 15.84
C ILE A 108 9.05 -3.14 15.08
N LEU A 109 9.10 -2.96 13.77
CA LEU A 109 9.95 -3.73 12.89
C LEU A 109 10.98 -2.80 12.24
N TYR A 110 12.25 -3.19 12.27
CA TYR A 110 13.37 -2.45 11.71
C TYR A 110 13.72 -3.01 10.34
N TYR A 111 13.88 -2.13 9.35
CA TYR A 111 14.26 -2.52 8.00
C TYR A 111 15.78 -2.69 7.88
N HIS A 112 16.19 -3.74 7.18
CA HIS A 112 17.56 -3.95 6.73
C HIS A 112 17.62 -3.72 5.23
N ASN A 113 18.23 -2.61 4.84
CA ASN A 113 18.30 -2.19 3.44
C ASN A 113 19.58 -2.67 2.78
N ASP A 114 19.56 -2.81 1.46
CA ASP A 114 20.79 -2.96 0.67
C ASP A 114 21.52 -1.61 0.52
N GLN A 115 22.66 -1.63 -0.18
CA GLN A 115 23.55 -0.47 -0.35
C GLN A 115 22.88 0.75 -1.02
N ILE A 116 21.78 0.56 -1.75
CA ILE A 116 21.02 1.65 -2.40
C ILE A 116 19.71 1.98 -1.66
N GLY A 117 19.54 1.47 -0.44
CA GLY A 117 18.41 1.82 0.43
C GLY A 117 17.13 1.02 0.16
N ILE A 118 17.20 -0.09 -0.58
CA ILE A 118 16.04 -0.95 -0.82
C ILE A 118 15.89 -1.93 0.35
N PRO A 119 14.73 -1.96 1.04
CA PRO A 119 14.47 -2.93 2.09
C PRO A 119 14.58 -4.36 1.59
N ARG A 120 15.34 -5.20 2.31
CA ARG A 120 15.50 -6.64 2.04
C ARG A 120 14.88 -7.49 3.12
N GLU A 121 15.06 -7.10 4.38
CA GLU A 121 14.63 -7.90 5.53
C GLU A 121 14.05 -7.00 6.64
N MET A 122 13.31 -7.59 7.57
CA MET A 122 12.80 -6.91 8.76
C MET A 122 13.07 -7.72 10.02
N THR A 123 13.44 -7.05 11.11
CA THR A 123 13.58 -7.68 12.44
C THR A 123 12.78 -6.96 13.50
N ASP A 124 12.35 -7.68 14.54
CA ASP A 124 11.78 -7.07 15.74
C ASP A 124 12.85 -6.42 16.64
N GLY A 125 12.43 -5.86 17.78
CA GLY A 125 13.33 -5.27 18.77
C GLY A 125 14.27 -6.26 19.49
N LYS A 126 14.13 -7.56 19.24
CA LYS A 126 15.01 -8.63 19.74
C LYS A 126 15.90 -9.20 18.63
N ALA A 127 15.95 -8.54 17.47
CA ALA A 127 16.68 -8.97 16.28
C ALA A 127 16.20 -10.32 15.70
N ILE A 128 14.96 -10.70 15.98
CA ILE A 128 14.35 -11.90 15.37
C ILE A 128 13.83 -11.53 13.99
N LEU A 129 14.21 -12.32 12.98
CA LEU A 129 13.82 -12.11 11.58
C LEU A 129 12.30 -12.33 11.42
N PHE A 130 11.62 -11.30 10.91
CA PHE A 130 10.20 -11.34 10.60
C PHE A 130 9.94 -11.84 9.17
N GLY A 131 10.88 -11.60 8.24
CA GLY A 131 10.87 -12.11 6.88
C GLY A 131 11.51 -11.18 5.84
N ALA A 132 11.52 -11.62 4.59
CA ALA A 132 11.96 -10.82 3.45
C ALA A 132 10.90 -9.76 3.09
N VAL A 133 11.34 -8.54 2.79
CA VAL A 133 10.45 -7.47 2.37
C VAL A 133 10.20 -7.56 0.87
N THR A 134 9.01 -8.00 0.50
CA THR A 134 8.52 -7.77 -0.85
C THR A 134 7.86 -6.40 -0.88
N ILE A 135 8.50 -5.43 -1.54
CA ILE A 135 7.83 -4.18 -1.90
C ILE A 135 6.76 -4.58 -2.92
N ALA A 136 5.54 -4.86 -2.45
CA ALA A 136 4.42 -5.09 -3.34
C ALA A 136 4.27 -3.80 -4.16
N ALA A 137 4.58 -3.89 -5.45
CA ALA A 137 4.36 -2.83 -6.42
C ALA A 137 2.87 -2.48 -6.41
N GLY A 138 2.49 -1.50 -5.60
CA GLY A 138 1.10 -1.11 -5.36
C GLY A 138 0.96 0.33 -4.91
N VAL A 139 2.04 1.11 -4.96
CA VAL A 139 2.04 2.57 -4.79
C VAL A 139 2.38 3.20 -6.13
N ASN A 140 1.51 2.98 -7.10
CA ASN A 140 1.23 3.83 -8.27
C ASN A 140 -0.22 3.55 -8.69
#